data_AF-A0A7I7Q760-F1
#
_entry.id   AF-A0A7I7Q760-F1
#
_cell.length_a   1.000
_cell.length_b   1.000
_cell.length_c   1.000
_cell.angle_alpha   90.00
_cell.angle_beta   90.00
_cell.angle_gamma   90.00
#
_symmetry.space_group_name_H-M   'P 1'
#
loop_
_entity.id
_entity.type
_entity.pdbx_description
1 polymer ?
#
loop_
_entity_poly.entity_id
_entity_poly.type
_entity_poly.pdbx_seq_one_letter_code
_entity_poly.pdbx_strand_id
1 'polypeptide(L)' 'MTNQEGSRWDVSIKSNAVCLERISDDEDHVFEDSLASDEARELAGLLTKFADKLDESEDPGESDESEEANNSDESED' A
#
# COMPACT_ATOMS: atom_id res chain seq x y z
N MET A 1 -9.91 -4.34 26.16
CA MET A 1 -9.98 -4.48 24.71
C MET A 1 -8.79 -5.33 24.33
N THR A 2 -9.02 -6.58 23.96
CA THR A 2 -7.98 -7.55 23.61
C THR A 2 -7.16 -6.99 22.46
N ASN A 3 -5.91 -6.61 22.76
CA ASN A 3 -4.92 -6.32 21.74
C ASN A 3 -4.82 -7.59 20.89
N GLN A 4 -5.40 -7.56 19.68
CA GLN A 4 -5.18 -8.63 18.72
C GLN A 4 -3.71 -8.53 18.32
N GLU A 5 -2.90 -9.30 19.04
CA GLU A 5 -1.49 -9.56 18.79
C GLU A 5 -1.31 -9.79 17.29
N GLY A 6 -0.44 -8.98 16.68
CA GLY A 6 -0.41 -8.74 15.24
C GLY A 6 -0.24 -10.01 14.43
N SER A 7 -1.30 -10.41 13.73
CA SER A 7 -1.23 -11.45 12.71
C SER A 7 -0.23 -11.05 11.63
N ARG A 8 0.79 -11.88 11.41
CA ARG A 8 1.82 -11.65 10.40
C ARG A 8 1.22 -11.88 9.01
N TRP A 9 1.54 -10.98 8.08
CA TRP A 9 1.34 -11.20 6.65
C TRP A 9 2.55 -11.97 6.11
N ASP A 10 2.29 -13.09 5.44
CA ASP A 10 3.26 -13.82 4.62
C ASP A 10 2.96 -13.60 3.14
N VAL A 11 4.01 -13.46 2.33
CA VAL A 11 3.88 -13.23 0.89
C VAL A 11 4.77 -14.24 0.18
N SER A 12 4.15 -15.10 -0.60
CA SER A 12 4.81 -16.21 -1.28
C SER A 12 4.49 -16.22 -2.78
N ILE A 13 5.30 -16.91 -3.59
CA ILE A 13 5.04 -17.08 -5.03
C ILE A 13 4.66 -18.54 -5.25
N LYS A 14 3.45 -18.78 -5.73
CA LYS A 14 2.93 -20.13 -6.00
C LYS A 14 2.15 -20.12 -7.30
N SER A 15 2.40 -21.12 -8.14
CA SER A 15 1.69 -21.30 -9.42
C SER A 15 1.68 -20.05 -10.33
N ASN A 16 2.78 -19.30 -10.35
CA ASN A 16 2.92 -18.06 -11.13
C ASN A 16 1.98 -16.91 -10.70
N ALA A 17 1.47 -16.96 -9.47
CA ALA A 17 0.73 -15.91 -8.79
C ALA A 17 1.43 -15.52 -7.48
N VAL A 18 1.15 -14.30 -7.02
CA VAL A 18 1.59 -13.81 -5.70
C VAL A 18 0.51 -14.16 -4.69
N CYS A 19 0.85 -14.97 -3.70
CA CYS A 19 -0.05 -15.36 -2.62
C CYS A 19 0.15 -14.45 -1.41
N LEU A 20 -0.95 -13.91 -0.87
CA LEU A 20 -0.96 -13.19 0.39
C LEU A 20 -1.67 -14.03 1.43
N GLU A 21 -0.95 -14.33 2.51
CA GLU A 21 -1.45 -15.16 3.59
C GLU A 21 -1.42 -14.35 4.90
N ARG A 22 -2.48 -14.42 5.69
CA ARG A 22 -2.49 -13.85 7.04
C ARG A 22 -2.53 -14.97 8.05
N ILE A 23 -1.50 -15.03 8.89
CA ILE A 23 -1.30 -16.07 9.89
C ILE A 23 -1.60 -15.46 11.26
N SER A 24 -2.51 -16.09 12.00
CA SER A 24 -2.82 -15.70 13.37
C SER A 24 -1.74 -16.14 14.35
N ASP A 25 -1.79 -15.67 15.59
CA ASP A 25 -0.84 -16.05 16.64
C ASP A 25 -0.85 -17.57 16.92
N ASP A 26 -2.01 -18.22 16.76
CA ASP A 26 -2.19 -19.67 16.83
C ASP A 26 -1.67 -20.43 15.59
N GLU A 27 -0.86 -19.79 14.73
CA GLU A 27 -0.33 -20.33 13.46
C GLU A 27 -1.41 -20.74 12.44
N ASP A 28 -2.67 -20.36 12.68
CA ASP A 28 -3.81 -20.68 11.81
C ASP A 28 -3.91 -19.68 10.65
N HIS A 29 -4.05 -20.19 9.43
CA HIS A 29 -4.23 -19.39 8.22
C HIS A 29 -5.64 -18.80 8.21
N VAL A 30 -5.76 -17.51 8.50
CA VAL A 30 -7.05 -16.82 8.57
C VAL A 30 -7.41 -16.07 7.30
N PHE A 31 -6.47 -15.92 6.38
CA PHE A 31 -6.68 -15.32 5.07
C PHE A 31 -5.68 -15.89 4.07
N GLU A 32 -6.14 -16.21 2.87
CA GLU A 32 -5.33 -16.61 1.73
C GLU A 32 -5.97 -15.99 0.48
N ASP A 33 -5.19 -15.22 -0.28
CA ASP A 33 -5.60 -14.68 -1.58
C ASP A 33 -4.45 -14.80 -2.58
N SER A 34 -4.78 -14.89 -3.87
CA SER A 34 -3.79 -15.04 -4.94
C SER A 34 -4.00 -13.97 -6.01
N LEU A 35 -2.98 -13.15 -6.22
CA LEU A 35 -2.98 -12.04 -7.18
C LEU A 35 -2.13 -12.39 -8.40
N ALA A 36 -2.58 -11.97 -9.59
CA ALA A 36 -1.71 -11.93 -10.74
C ALA A 36 -0.55 -10.93 -10.52
N SER A 37 0.50 -11.02 -11.35
CA SER A 37 1.67 -10.15 -11.21
C SER A 37 1.35 -8.66 -11.27
N ASP A 38 0.40 -8.26 -12.11
CA ASP A 38 0.04 -6.86 -12.30
C ASP A 38 -0.84 -6.36 -11.16
N GLU A 39 -1.81 -7.17 -10.72
CA GLU A 39 -2.63 -6.88 -9.54
C GLU A 39 -1.79 -6.73 -8.27
N ALA A 40 -0.76 -7.57 -8.10
CA ALA A 40 0.18 -7.46 -6.98
C ALA A 40 0.98 -6.14 -7.00
N ARG A 41 1.35 -5.65 -8.20
CA ARG A 41 2.02 -4.34 -8.33
C ARG A 41 1.08 -3.18 -8.03
N GLU A 42 -0.16 -3.26 -8.50
CA GLU A 42 -1.18 -2.24 -8.20
C GLU A 42 -1.45 -2.18 -6.69
N LEU A 43 -1.60 -3.34 -6.04
CA LEU A 43 -1.78 -3.41 -4.59
C LEU A 43 -0.56 -2.83 -3.85
N ALA A 44 0.66 -3.17 -4.26
CA ALA A 44 1.87 -2.61 -3.67
C ALA A 44 1.90 -1.07 -3.78
N GLY A 45 1.54 -0.52 -4.95
CA GLY A 45 1.46 0.93 -5.15
C GLY A 45 0.40 1.60 -4.26
N LEU A 46 -0.75 0.96 -4.06
CA LEU A 46 -1.77 1.44 -3.13
C LEU A 46 -1.28 1.40 -1.68
N LEU A 47 -0.65 0.30 -1.25
CA LEU A 47 -0.10 0.16 0.09
C LEU A 47 0.94 1.25 0.39
N THR A 48 1.89 1.47 -0.53
CA THR A 48 2.88 2.55 -0.41
C THR A 48 2.20 3.91 -0.33
N LYS A 49 1.29 4.24 -1.26
CA LYS A 49 0.59 5.54 -1.27
C LYS A 49 -0.17 5.83 0.03
N PHE A 50 -0.77 4.82 0.65
CA PHE A 50 -1.49 5.01 1.90
C PHE A 50 -0.56 5.05 3.12
N ALA A 51 0.60 4.39 3.07
CA ALA A 51 1.65 4.55 4.07
C ALA A 51 2.25 5.96 4.03
N ASP A 52 2.64 6.46 2.85
CA ASP A 52 3.14 7.84 2.68
C ASP A 52 2.15 8.88 3.20
N LYS A 53 0.85 8.71 2.91
CA LYS A 53 -0.20 9.58 3.46
C LYS A 53 -0.33 9.54 4.97
N LEU A 54 -0.05 8.39 5.60
CA LEU A 54 -0.07 8.27 7.05
C LEU A 54 1.12 9.03 7.64
N ASP A 55 2.33 8.83 7.12
CA ASP A 55 3.53 9.58 7.50
C ASP A 55 3.33 11.10 7.32
N GLU A 56 2.77 11.55 6.18
CA GLU A 56 2.41 12.96 5.95
C GLU A 56 1.33 13.48 6.91
N SER A 57 0.40 12.62 7.36
CA SER A 57 -0.67 13.03 8.28
C SER A 57 -0.23 13.10 9.74
N GLU A 58 0.86 12.42 10.09
CA GLU A 58 1.48 12.46 11.42
C GLU A 58 2.41 13.67 11.59
N ASP A 59 2.76 14.36 10.50
CA ASP A 59 3.50 15.63 10.52
C ASP A 59 2.58 16.82 10.14
N PRO A 60 2.02 17.57 11.11
CA PRO A 60 1.27 18.80 10.81
C PRO A 60 2.20 19.96 10.41
N GLY A 61 3.49 19.72 10.19
CA GLY A 61 4.50 20.73 9.90
C GLY A 61 5.02 20.61 8.47
N GLU A 62 4.76 21.65 7.68
CA GLU A 62 5.44 21.90 6.40
C GLU A 62 4.89 21.10 5.20
N SER A 63 3.64 21.42 4.84
CA SER A 63 3.20 21.33 3.45
C SER A 63 4.03 22.31 2.60
N ASP A 64 5.26 21.94 2.24
CA ASP A 64 5.99 22.60 1.14
C ASP A 64 5.44 22.03 -0.17
N GLU A 65 4.44 22.75 -0.64
CA GLU A 65 3.90 22.78 -1.99
C GLU A 65 4.98 22.77 -3.09
N SER A 66 5.53 21.60 -3.39
CA SER A 66 6.35 21.40 -4.59
C SER A 66 5.95 20.14 -5.33
N GLU A 67 5.06 20.31 -6.31
CA GLU A 67 5.31 19.94 -7.72
C GLU A 67 4.00 19.95 -8.52
N GLU A 68 3.75 21.05 -9.22
CA GLU A 68 3.21 20.93 -10.57
C GLU A 68 3.77 22.07 -11.43
N ALA A 69 4.92 21.79 -12.02
CA ALA A 69 5.47 22.55 -13.12
C ALA A 69 4.80 22.09 -14.42
N ASN A 70 3.61 22.60 -14.75
CA ASN A 70 3.15 22.60 -16.14
C ASN A 70 3.40 23.96 -16.78
N ASN A 71 4.46 23.98 -17.58
CA ASN A 71 4.74 25.01 -18.55
C ASN A 71 3.69 24.99 -19.67
N SER A 72 3.40 26.18 -20.20
CA SER A 72 2.75 26.47 -21.50
C SER A 72 1.21 26.40 -21.46
N ASP A 73 0.45 27.33 -21.99
CA ASP A 73 0.67 28.15 -23.18
C ASP A 73 -0.25 29.37 -23.15
N GLU A 74 0.34 30.52 -23.46
CA GLU A 74 -0.32 31.80 -23.73
C GLU A 74 -1.28 31.65 -24.92
N SER A 75 -2.55 32.06 -24.78
CA SER A 75 -3.36 32.50 -25.91
C SER A 75 -4.54 33.34 -25.44
N GLU A 76 -4.40 34.64 -25.66
CA GLU A 76 -5.38 35.71 -25.55
C GLU A 76 -6.24 35.75 -26.83
N ASP A 77 -7.58 35.57 -26.70
CA ASP A 77 -8.62 36.20 -27.55
C ASP A 77 -9.98 36.20 -26.82
#